data_AF-A0A2H9PPR1-F1
#
_entry.id   AF-A0A2H9PPR1-F1
#
_cell.length_a   1.000
_cell.length_b   1.000
_cell.length_c   1.000
_cell.angle_alpha   90.00
_cell.angle_beta   90.00
_cell.angle_gamma   90.00
#
_symmetry.space_group_name_H-M   'P 1'
#
loop_
_entity.id
_entity.type
_entity.pdbx_description
1 polymer ?
#
loop_
_entity_poly.entity_id
_entity_poly.type
_entity_poly.pdbx_seq_one_letter_code
_entity_poly.pdbx_strand_id
1 'polypeptide(L)'
;MPIVKQHLKDLELPDLPDFKVKEKIPVSKSIEKNELDKSVEKPKSIKKLPKEKVQEKKLKSKPMEKKIKPEHHFILKGGHRIKNMKELKESIKFMDKSTFDHHVKQDKNDFAEWIKNIVKDKDLAEKIKNASNKEHMLNHLEFREKEKEMINKVKILENELKKKEKLLSEDEEELRKKQAEVDELSKRHAPAQEAGIEEKEEKFKAMKKELEEFKEKQKTIKKNEEILKKEAGLFLKKEKKIAEKNEFLERLINENKEIKGNLLSEEKLLAGKEDASRKKEQELLKKEISLERKKKKLEYIKTELNQFKEKQKDIEKNKEILTGKARLFLKKEQRIDEKSKLLKNLIDENEKIKENLLSKEKSLVDLENMLMIREQKLSKKESLLEEKEEKKIQAPKKTRQAVKKGTKKEKTKSIKDVKKKKSKETKKIGKDDVLSMIKKISDYVAKGDIAGAKNALSKVREFYNKLNKQDKESIKYDIISLETDIKLASLNL
;
A
#
# COMPACT_ATOMS: atom_id res chain seq x y z
N MET A 1 53.76 8.17 9.75
CA MET A 1 53.28 9.06 8.67
C MET A 1 51.88 9.52 9.02
N PRO A 2 51.59 10.83 9.11
CA PRO A 2 50.24 11.31 9.39
C PRO A 2 49.45 11.32 8.08
N ILE A 3 48.31 10.62 8.06
CA ILE A 3 47.40 10.61 6.90
C ILE A 3 46.44 11.79 7.05
N VAL A 4 46.48 12.62 6.02
CA VAL A 4 45.75 13.86 5.79
C VAL A 4 44.23 13.64 5.92
N LYS A 5 43.61 14.38 6.85
CA LYS A 5 42.15 14.59 6.94
C LYS A 5 41.79 15.88 6.19
N GLN A 6 41.66 15.84 4.87
CA GLN A 6 41.00 16.90 4.11
C GLN A 6 40.25 16.27 2.93
N HIS A 7 39.13 16.89 2.56
CA HIS A 7 38.09 16.47 1.60
C HIS A 7 36.94 15.62 2.15
N LEU A 8 36.06 16.30 2.90
CA LEU A 8 34.67 15.89 3.07
C LEU A 8 33.76 17.14 3.02
N LYS A 9 33.79 17.89 1.90
CA LYS A 9 32.94 19.08 1.73
C LYS A 9 32.10 19.15 0.45
N ASP A 10 32.28 18.29 -0.55
CA ASP A 10 31.62 18.49 -1.85
C ASP A 10 30.72 17.31 -2.26
N LEU A 11 29.79 16.91 -1.38
CA LEU A 11 28.58 16.20 -1.80
C LEU A 11 27.42 17.20 -1.83
N GLU A 12 27.48 18.11 -2.80
CA GLU A 12 26.29 18.83 -3.25
C GLU A 12 25.37 17.83 -3.94
N LEU A 13 24.16 17.66 -3.39
CA LEU A 13 23.10 16.92 -4.06
C LEU A 13 22.78 17.64 -5.38
N PRO A 14 22.63 16.92 -6.50
CA PRO A 14 22.17 17.53 -7.74
C PRO A 14 20.75 18.10 -7.55
N ASP A 15 20.59 19.37 -7.90
CA ASP A 15 19.30 20.06 -7.91
C ASP A 15 18.28 19.27 -8.74
N LEU A 16 17.16 18.96 -8.10
CA LEU A 16 16.01 18.36 -8.76
C LEU A 16 15.47 19.33 -9.83
N PRO A 17 15.13 18.86 -11.04
CA PRO A 17 14.60 19.72 -12.08
C PRO A 17 13.26 20.33 -11.65
N ASP A 18 13.19 21.65 -11.72
CA ASP A 18 11.97 22.45 -11.59
C ASP A 18 10.90 21.94 -12.56
N PHE A 19 9.85 21.31 -12.01
CA PHE A 19 8.64 20.98 -12.75
C PHE A 19 7.86 22.26 -13.04
N LYS A 20 8.25 22.94 -14.12
CA LYS A 20 7.50 24.04 -14.72
C LYS A 20 6.15 23.53 -15.21
N VAL A 21 5.13 24.00 -14.49
CA VAL A 21 3.73 24.09 -14.86
C VAL A 21 3.56 24.56 -16.31
N LYS A 22 2.84 23.75 -17.11
CA LYS A 22 1.99 24.04 -18.29
C LYS A 22 1.55 22.64 -18.80
N GLU A 23 0.30 22.35 -19.13
CA GLU A 23 -0.54 23.00 -20.13
C GLU A 23 -2.04 22.81 -19.84
N LYS A 24 -2.82 23.79 -20.28
CA LYS A 24 -4.28 23.83 -20.28
C LYS A 24 -4.82 22.84 -21.32
N ILE A 25 -5.65 21.90 -20.90
CA ILE A 25 -6.45 21.07 -21.82
C ILE A 25 -7.77 21.81 -22.11
N PRO A 26 -8.21 21.91 -23.37
CA PRO A 26 -9.35 22.73 -23.77
C PRO A 26 -10.69 22.07 -23.45
N VAL A 27 -11.63 22.91 -23.02
CA VAL A 27 -13.04 22.62 -22.77
C VAL A 27 -13.77 22.36 -24.08
N SER A 28 -14.25 21.13 -24.30
CA SER A 28 -15.27 20.82 -25.30
C SER A 28 -16.67 20.89 -24.67
N LYS A 29 -17.45 21.88 -25.14
CA LYS A 29 -18.92 21.80 -25.27
C LYS A 29 -19.20 20.61 -26.22
N SER A 30 -20.28 19.83 -26.12
CA SER A 30 -21.70 20.19 -26.27
C SER A 30 -22.52 18.90 -26.45
N ILE A 31 -23.85 19.00 -26.25
CA ILE A 31 -24.92 18.07 -26.73
C ILE A 31 -25.03 16.79 -25.86
N GLU A 32 -26.17 16.37 -25.31
CA GLU A 32 -27.46 16.14 -25.97
C GLU A 32 -28.62 16.12 -24.96
N LYS A 33 -29.69 16.84 -25.28
CA LYS A 33 -31.02 16.71 -24.67
C LYS A 33 -31.66 15.43 -25.21
N ASN A 34 -32.18 14.58 -24.33
CA ASN A 34 -33.18 13.60 -24.73
C ASN A 34 -34.51 13.89 -24.02
N GLU A 35 -35.42 14.41 -24.82
CA GLU A 35 -36.87 14.41 -24.61
C GLU A 35 -37.42 13.02 -24.92
N LEU A 36 -38.30 12.50 -24.09
CA LEU A 36 -39.29 11.47 -24.45
C LEU A 36 -40.52 11.71 -23.56
N ASP A 37 -41.52 12.41 -24.10
CA ASP A 37 -42.78 11.85 -24.66
C ASP A 37 -43.56 11.00 -23.65
N LYS A 38 -44.60 11.58 -23.04
CA LYS A 38 -46.01 11.49 -23.45
C LYS A 38 -46.55 10.05 -23.48
N SER A 39 -47.28 9.70 -22.44
CA SER A 39 -48.49 8.88 -22.59
C SER A 39 -49.58 9.38 -21.65
N VAL A 40 -50.69 9.69 -22.28
CA VAL A 40 -51.93 10.23 -21.73
C VAL A 40 -52.82 9.04 -21.42
N GLU A 41 -53.27 8.89 -20.17
CA GLU A 41 -54.49 8.14 -19.88
C GLU A 41 -55.44 8.98 -19.03
N LYS A 42 -56.61 9.25 -19.63
CA LYS A 42 -57.75 9.94 -19.02
C LYS A 42 -58.50 8.97 -18.10
N PRO A 43 -58.96 9.41 -16.92
CA PRO A 43 -60.18 8.89 -16.32
C PRO A 43 -61.36 9.82 -16.58
N LYS A 44 -62.50 9.16 -16.72
CA LYS A 44 -63.77 9.67 -17.21
C LYS A 44 -64.49 10.55 -16.18
N SER A 45 -65.35 11.39 -16.74
CA SER A 45 -66.33 12.28 -16.11
C SER A 45 -66.99 11.74 -14.83
N ILE A 46 -66.83 12.46 -13.72
CA ILE A 46 -67.73 12.39 -12.57
C ILE A 46 -68.49 13.71 -12.45
N LYS A 47 -69.80 13.56 -12.25
CA LYS A 47 -70.84 14.59 -12.27
C LYS A 47 -70.61 15.67 -11.20
N LYS A 48 -70.89 16.92 -11.61
CA LYS A 48 -70.89 18.15 -10.80
C LYS A 48 -71.79 18.01 -9.57
N LEU A 49 -71.23 18.31 -8.39
CA LEU A 49 -71.96 18.73 -7.19
C LEU A 49 -71.81 20.25 -6.98
N PRO A 50 -72.73 20.89 -6.23
CA PRO A 50 -72.86 22.34 -6.16
C PRO A 50 -71.67 23.00 -5.46
N LYS A 51 -71.18 24.10 -6.04
CA LYS A 51 -70.08 24.91 -5.54
C LYS A 51 -70.49 25.66 -4.28
N GLU A 52 -70.09 25.15 -3.12
CA GLU A 52 -70.00 25.95 -1.91
C GLU A 52 -68.69 26.75 -1.94
N LYS A 53 -68.79 28.09 -1.88
CA LYS A 53 -67.66 29.03 -1.96
C LYS A 53 -66.83 28.97 -0.67
N VAL A 54 -65.99 27.95 -0.53
CA VAL A 54 -64.93 27.93 0.50
C VAL A 54 -63.76 28.78 -0.01
N GLN A 55 -63.56 29.94 0.61
CA GLN A 55 -62.40 30.79 0.37
C GLN A 55 -61.14 30.10 0.90
N GLU A 56 -60.42 29.38 0.04
CA GLU A 56 -59.07 28.86 0.32
C GLU A 56 -58.11 30.03 0.59
N LYS A 57 -57.95 30.38 1.88
CA LYS A 57 -56.87 31.27 2.33
C LYS A 57 -55.52 30.56 2.10
N LYS A 58 -54.82 30.98 1.05
CA LYS A 58 -53.44 30.57 0.70
C LYS A 58 -52.46 30.89 1.85
N LEU A 59 -52.29 29.95 2.79
CA LEU A 59 -51.18 29.98 3.76
C LEU A 59 -49.94 29.34 3.14
N LYS A 60 -49.17 30.14 2.39
CA LYS A 60 -47.81 29.80 1.94
C LYS A 60 -46.80 30.84 2.47
N SER A 61 -46.73 31.06 3.78
CA SER A 61 -45.58 31.76 4.36
C SER A 61 -44.45 30.74 4.55
N LYS A 62 -43.56 30.62 3.55
CA LYS A 62 -42.27 29.94 3.73
C LYS A 62 -41.60 30.53 4.98
N PRO A 63 -41.09 29.72 5.91
CA PRO A 63 -40.37 30.23 7.07
C PRO A 63 -39.23 31.12 6.59
N MET A 64 -39.30 32.41 6.93
CA MET A 64 -38.28 33.38 6.54
C MET A 64 -36.98 33.02 7.25
N GLU A 65 -35.99 32.57 6.50
CA GLU A 65 -34.63 32.46 7.00
C GLU A 65 -34.18 33.85 7.48
N LYS A 66 -33.60 33.92 8.68
CA LYS A 66 -33.10 35.17 9.26
C LYS A 66 -32.07 35.76 8.30
N LYS A 67 -32.37 36.93 7.72
CA LYS A 67 -31.44 37.63 6.82
C LYS A 67 -30.21 38.07 7.64
N ILE A 68 -29.05 37.49 7.33
CA ILE A 68 -27.77 37.85 7.95
C ILE A 68 -27.26 39.15 7.32
N LYS A 69 -26.84 40.12 8.15
CA LYS A 69 -26.25 41.38 7.69
C LYS A 69 -25.02 41.11 6.81
N PRO A 70 -24.76 41.91 5.75
CA PRO A 70 -23.63 41.70 4.85
C PRO A 70 -22.26 41.62 5.53
N GLU A 71 -22.08 42.33 6.64
CA GLU A 71 -20.86 42.34 7.46
C GLU A 71 -20.59 41.00 8.18
N HIS A 72 -21.61 40.14 8.28
CA HIS A 72 -21.52 38.85 8.95
C HIS A 72 -21.58 37.67 7.97
N HIS A 73 -21.46 37.92 6.66
CA HIS A 73 -21.31 36.85 5.67
C HIS A 73 -19.97 36.15 5.88
N PHE A 74 -19.96 34.83 5.78
CA PHE A 74 -18.71 34.07 5.87
C PHE A 74 -17.96 34.17 4.54
N ILE A 75 -16.73 34.68 4.56
CA ILE A 75 -15.91 34.87 3.36
C ILE A 75 -14.93 33.72 3.25
N LEU A 76 -15.05 32.93 2.17
CA LEU A 76 -14.10 31.87 1.84
C LEU A 76 -12.79 32.45 1.29
N LYS A 77 -11.71 31.66 1.30
CA LYS A 77 -10.41 32.03 0.73
C LYS A 77 -10.49 32.51 -0.74
N GLY A 78 -11.48 32.07 -1.51
CA GLY A 78 -11.75 32.51 -2.89
C GLY A 78 -12.61 33.76 -3.02
N GLY A 79 -12.93 34.46 -1.93
CA GLY A 79 -13.81 35.65 -1.92
C GLY A 79 -15.31 35.34 -2.00
N HIS A 80 -15.70 34.07 -2.16
CA HIS A 80 -17.10 33.66 -2.15
C HIS A 80 -17.73 33.89 -0.76
N ARG A 81 -18.92 34.48 -0.74
CA ARG A 81 -19.62 34.89 0.49
C ARG A 81 -20.82 34.00 0.75
N ILE A 82 -20.86 33.40 1.94
CA ILE A 82 -21.95 32.53 2.39
C ILE A 82 -22.90 33.33 3.28
N LYS A 83 -24.17 33.41 2.87
CA LYS A 83 -25.18 34.29 3.48
C LYS A 83 -26.18 33.55 4.37
N ASN A 84 -26.38 32.26 4.15
CA ASN A 84 -27.35 31.43 4.85
C ASN A 84 -26.84 29.98 5.01
N MET A 85 -27.59 29.16 5.75
CA MET A 85 -27.19 27.78 6.03
C MET A 85 -27.23 26.87 4.80
N LYS A 86 -28.12 27.16 3.84
CA LYS A 86 -28.25 26.40 2.59
C LYS A 86 -27.04 26.62 1.69
N GLU A 87 -26.66 27.89 1.52
CA GLU A 87 -25.43 28.28 0.82
C GLU A 87 -24.20 27.68 1.50
N LEU A 88 -24.17 27.55 2.84
CA LEU A 88 -23.08 26.87 3.53
C LEU A 88 -23.00 25.39 3.13
N LYS A 89 -24.13 24.69 3.14
CA LYS A 89 -24.22 23.29 2.74
C LYS A 89 -23.78 23.08 1.29
N GLU A 90 -24.29 23.89 0.38
CA GLU A 90 -23.90 23.85 -1.04
C GLU A 90 -22.41 24.17 -1.23
N SER A 91 -21.92 25.22 -0.56
CA SER A 91 -20.51 25.61 -0.59
C SER A 91 -19.63 24.46 -0.12
N ILE A 92 -19.93 23.86 1.05
CA ILE A 92 -19.16 22.71 1.55
C ILE A 92 -19.19 21.57 0.55
N LYS A 93 -20.34 21.25 -0.07
CA LYS A 93 -20.48 20.18 -1.06
C LYS A 93 -19.57 20.38 -2.28
N PHE A 94 -19.43 21.59 -2.78
CA PHE A 94 -18.59 21.90 -3.95
C PHE A 94 -17.18 22.40 -3.62
N MET A 95 -16.87 22.65 -2.36
CA MET A 95 -15.57 23.18 -1.94
C MET A 95 -14.44 22.15 -2.10
N ASP A 96 -13.31 22.62 -2.62
CA ASP A 96 -12.08 21.85 -2.71
C ASP A 96 -11.51 21.52 -1.33
N LYS A 97 -10.88 20.35 -1.22
CA LYS A 97 -10.28 19.87 0.04
C LYS A 97 -9.28 20.89 0.63
N SER A 98 -8.47 21.54 -0.20
CA SER A 98 -7.49 22.54 0.26
C SER A 98 -8.13 23.79 0.88
N THR A 99 -9.28 24.23 0.36
CA THR A 99 -10.02 25.37 0.92
C THR A 99 -10.73 24.96 2.20
N PHE A 100 -11.24 23.73 2.25
CA PHE A 100 -11.86 23.15 3.43
C PHE A 100 -10.88 23.04 4.61
N ASP A 101 -9.71 22.41 4.38
CA ASP A 101 -8.66 22.21 5.38
C ASP A 101 -8.09 23.54 5.90
N HIS A 102 -8.22 24.63 5.12
CA HIS A 102 -7.82 25.96 5.57
C HIS A 102 -8.72 26.50 6.70
N HIS A 103 -10.02 26.22 6.62
CA HIS A 103 -11.04 26.67 7.59
C HIS A 103 -11.31 25.63 8.69
N VAL A 104 -10.97 24.37 8.45
CA VAL A 104 -11.12 23.26 9.40
C VAL A 104 -9.75 22.70 9.75
N LYS A 105 -9.15 23.23 10.82
CA LYS A 105 -7.91 22.74 11.42
C LYS A 105 -8.22 21.85 12.62
N GLN A 106 -7.23 21.07 13.04
CA GLN A 106 -7.37 20.13 14.16
C GLN A 106 -7.86 20.79 15.45
N ASP A 107 -7.45 22.03 15.71
CA ASP A 107 -7.81 22.77 16.93
C ASP A 107 -8.92 23.81 16.71
N LYS A 108 -9.20 24.18 15.45
CA LYS A 108 -10.11 25.29 15.13
C LYS A 108 -10.93 25.02 13.87
N ASN A 109 -12.25 25.18 14.01
CA ASN A 109 -13.19 25.12 12.91
C ASN A 109 -13.92 26.48 12.78
N ASP A 110 -13.56 27.24 11.75
CA ASP A 110 -14.11 28.57 11.51
C ASP A 110 -15.62 28.52 11.19
N PHE A 111 -16.10 27.43 10.55
CA PHE A 111 -17.52 27.24 10.28
C PHE A 111 -18.31 27.08 11.59
N ALA A 112 -17.79 26.30 12.54
CA ALA A 112 -18.43 26.13 13.85
C ALA A 112 -18.53 27.46 14.59
N GLU A 113 -17.47 28.27 14.57
CA GLU A 113 -17.44 29.59 15.22
C GLU A 113 -18.44 30.57 14.56
N TRP A 114 -18.53 30.57 13.23
CA TRP A 114 -19.52 31.37 12.50
C TRP A 114 -20.96 30.95 12.81
N ILE A 115 -21.26 29.64 12.83
CA ILE A 115 -22.59 29.12 13.17
C ILE A 115 -22.97 29.47 14.61
N LYS A 116 -22.02 29.38 15.55
CA LYS A 116 -22.23 29.73 16.95
C LYS A 116 -22.53 31.21 17.14
N ASN A 117 -21.73 32.09 16.53
CA ASN A 117 -21.75 33.52 16.82
C ASN A 117 -22.76 34.28 15.94
N ILE A 118 -22.84 33.95 14.65
CA ILE A 118 -23.67 34.67 13.68
C ILE A 118 -25.05 34.03 13.54
N VAL A 119 -25.10 32.72 13.30
CA VAL A 119 -26.38 32.00 13.13
C VAL A 119 -27.09 31.77 14.48
N LYS A 120 -26.31 31.77 15.58
CA LYS A 120 -26.76 31.52 16.96
C LYS A 120 -27.33 30.12 17.17
N ASP A 121 -26.81 29.13 16.45
CA ASP A 121 -27.20 27.71 16.57
C ASP A 121 -26.08 26.94 17.31
N LYS A 122 -26.08 27.02 18.65
CA LYS A 122 -25.01 26.49 19.51
C LYS A 122 -24.87 24.97 19.39
N ASP A 123 -25.98 24.26 19.36
CA ASP A 123 -26.00 22.78 19.31
C ASP A 123 -25.38 22.27 18.01
N LEU A 124 -25.71 22.92 16.88
CA LEU A 124 -25.13 22.58 15.58
C LEU A 124 -23.63 22.92 15.54
N ALA A 125 -23.25 24.06 16.10
CA ALA A 125 -21.85 24.48 16.16
C ALA A 125 -20.99 23.49 16.94
N GLU A 126 -21.48 22.97 18.07
CA GLU A 126 -20.77 21.98 18.88
C GLU A 126 -20.56 20.66 18.13
N LYS A 127 -21.59 20.18 17.43
CA LYS A 127 -21.49 18.97 16.57
C LYS A 127 -20.49 19.17 15.43
N ILE A 128 -20.52 20.33 14.78
CA ILE A 128 -19.63 20.65 13.66
C ILE A 128 -18.19 20.89 14.13
N LYS A 129 -17.98 21.42 15.34
CA LYS A 129 -16.64 21.64 15.90
C LYS A 129 -15.78 20.37 15.88
N ASN A 130 -16.39 19.21 16.12
CA ASN A 130 -15.72 17.91 16.15
C ASN A 130 -15.65 17.22 14.77
N ALA A 131 -16.27 17.79 13.74
CA ALA A 131 -16.29 17.23 12.40
C ALA A 131 -15.03 17.65 11.61
N SER A 132 -14.06 16.75 11.50
CA SER A 132 -12.84 16.94 10.69
C SER A 132 -13.06 16.66 9.20
N ASN A 133 -14.09 15.90 8.85
CA ASN A 133 -14.36 15.48 7.48
C ASN A 133 -15.55 16.25 6.87
N LYS A 134 -15.42 16.60 5.60
CA LYS A 134 -16.46 17.29 4.80
C LYS A 134 -17.80 16.55 4.81
N GLU A 135 -17.79 15.24 4.61
CA GLU A 135 -19.01 14.41 4.62
C GLU A 135 -19.69 14.40 5.99
N HIS A 136 -18.90 14.31 7.07
CA HIS A 136 -19.43 14.32 8.42
C HIS A 136 -20.13 15.64 8.76
N MET A 137 -19.54 16.76 8.33
CA MET A 137 -20.16 18.08 8.49
C MET A 137 -21.43 18.23 7.64
N LEU A 138 -21.44 17.73 6.40
CA LEU A 138 -22.65 17.72 5.56
C LEU A 138 -23.79 16.93 6.22
N ASN A 139 -23.51 15.77 6.78
CA ASN A 139 -24.49 14.96 7.49
C ASN A 139 -25.11 15.70 8.68
N HIS A 140 -24.31 16.43 9.46
CA HIS A 140 -24.83 17.26 10.55
C HIS A 140 -25.69 18.42 10.08
N LEU A 141 -25.31 19.08 8.97
CA LEU A 141 -26.10 20.14 8.36
C LEU A 141 -27.45 19.61 7.83
N GLU A 142 -27.44 18.47 7.14
CA GLU A 142 -28.65 17.82 6.65
C GLU A 142 -29.60 17.39 7.76
N PHE A 143 -29.06 16.80 8.82
CA PHE A 143 -29.84 16.40 9.98
C PHE A 143 -30.51 17.62 10.62
N ARG A 144 -29.77 18.73 10.78
CA ARG A 144 -30.30 19.96 11.38
C ARG A 144 -31.36 20.63 10.51
N GLU A 145 -31.25 20.56 9.19
CA GLU A 145 -32.30 21.03 8.27
C GLU A 145 -33.60 20.23 8.45
N LYS A 146 -33.51 18.89 8.47
CA LYS A 146 -34.66 18.01 8.71
C LYS A 146 -35.29 18.26 10.08
N GLU A 147 -34.47 18.43 11.11
CA GLU A 147 -34.93 18.74 12.47
C GLU A 147 -35.71 20.07 12.51
N LYS A 148 -35.19 21.13 11.88
CA LYS A 148 -35.90 22.41 11.77
C LYS A 148 -37.20 22.29 10.99
N GLU A 149 -37.23 21.47 9.94
CA GLU A 149 -38.45 21.20 9.18
C GLU A 149 -39.50 20.48 10.05
N MET A 150 -39.10 19.48 10.85
CA MET A 150 -39.98 18.79 11.79
C MET A 150 -40.51 19.75 12.86
N ILE A 151 -39.66 20.57 13.49
CA ILE A 151 -40.08 21.56 14.48
C ILE A 151 -41.10 22.54 13.87
N ASN A 152 -40.91 22.96 12.61
CA ASN A 152 -41.86 23.82 11.94
C ASN A 152 -43.21 23.11 11.67
N LYS A 153 -43.19 21.84 11.25
CA LYS A 153 -44.41 21.03 11.09
C LYS A 153 -45.15 20.86 12.42
N VAL A 154 -44.44 20.59 13.52
CA VAL A 154 -45.03 20.49 14.86
C VAL A 154 -45.69 21.80 15.28
N LYS A 155 -45.03 22.95 15.07
CA LYS A 155 -45.64 24.27 15.37
C LYS A 155 -46.90 24.56 14.56
N ILE A 156 -46.95 24.13 13.30
CA ILE A 156 -48.15 24.28 12.47
C ILE A 156 -49.28 23.42 13.06
N LEU A 157 -48.99 22.16 13.40
CA LEU A 157 -49.97 21.25 14.00
C LEU A 157 -50.47 21.74 15.37
N GLU A 158 -49.58 22.27 16.22
CA GLU A 158 -49.96 22.88 17.51
C GLU A 158 -50.92 24.06 17.32
N ASN A 159 -50.68 24.92 16.33
CA ASN A 159 -51.57 26.03 16.02
C ASN A 159 -52.94 25.55 15.47
N GLU A 160 -52.95 24.49 14.67
CA GLU A 160 -54.18 23.85 14.18
C GLU A 160 -54.98 23.20 15.32
N LEU A 161 -54.30 22.54 16.27
CA LEU A 161 -54.93 21.97 17.47
C LEU A 161 -55.56 23.06 18.34
N LYS A 162 -54.84 24.14 18.65
CA LYS A 162 -55.38 25.28 19.40
C LYS A 162 -56.62 25.90 18.74
N LYS A 163 -56.64 25.94 17.41
CA LYS A 163 -57.81 26.42 16.66
C LYS A 163 -59.01 25.47 16.79
N LYS A 164 -58.77 24.15 16.76
CA LYS A 164 -59.82 23.15 16.95
C LYS A 164 -60.36 23.14 18.38
N GLU A 165 -59.50 23.27 19.38
CA GLU A 165 -59.90 23.40 20.79
C GLU A 165 -60.82 24.60 21.01
N LYS A 166 -60.50 25.74 20.39
CA LYS A 166 -61.35 26.93 20.46
C LYS A 166 -62.74 26.69 19.84
N LEU A 167 -62.79 26.07 18.66
CA LEU A 167 -64.07 25.72 18.02
C LEU A 167 -64.91 24.78 18.88
N LEU A 168 -64.27 23.77 19.50
CA LEU A 168 -64.96 22.84 20.39
C LEU A 168 -65.58 23.55 21.60
N SER A 169 -64.87 24.52 22.19
CA SER A 169 -65.39 25.29 23.32
C SER A 169 -66.58 26.19 22.95
N GLU A 170 -66.60 26.70 21.71
CA GLU A 170 -67.73 27.50 21.18
C GLU A 170 -68.98 26.59 20.97
N ASP A 171 -68.80 25.38 20.44
CA ASP A 171 -69.87 24.39 20.24
C ASP A 171 -70.46 23.90 21.58
N GLU A 172 -69.63 23.68 22.60
CA GLU A 172 -70.09 23.28 23.95
C GLU A 172 -70.93 24.39 24.63
N GLU A 173 -70.56 25.67 24.44
CA GLU A 173 -71.32 26.79 24.98
C GLU A 173 -72.69 26.93 24.28
N GLU A 174 -72.76 26.69 22.97
CA GLU A 174 -74.01 26.68 22.21
C GLU A 174 -74.95 25.55 22.68
N LEU A 175 -74.41 24.35 22.93
CA LEU A 175 -75.18 23.23 23.48
C LEU A 175 -75.74 23.55 24.87
N ARG A 176 -74.96 24.20 25.75
CA ARG A 176 -75.44 24.63 27.06
C ARG A 176 -76.60 25.63 26.98
N LYS A 177 -76.55 26.58 26.03
CA LYS A 177 -77.64 27.54 25.80
C LYS A 177 -78.92 26.85 25.35
N LYS A 178 -78.83 25.91 24.40
CA LYS A 178 -79.99 25.12 23.93
C LYS A 178 -80.61 24.28 25.04
N GLN A 179 -79.79 23.68 25.91
CA GLN A 179 -80.29 22.90 27.03
C GLN A 179 -81.07 23.76 28.04
N ALA A 180 -80.58 24.96 28.35
CA ALA A 180 -81.25 25.89 29.27
C ALA A 180 -82.62 26.38 28.73
N GLU A 181 -82.74 26.58 27.42
CA GLU A 181 -84.01 26.96 26.77
C GLU A 181 -85.07 25.86 26.90
N VAL A 182 -84.67 24.59 26.73
CA VAL A 182 -85.55 23.43 26.93
C VAL A 182 -86.06 23.36 28.38
N ASP A 183 -85.16 23.58 29.35
CA ASP A 183 -85.51 23.55 30.77
C ASP A 183 -86.46 24.70 31.18
N GLU A 184 -86.37 25.86 30.52
CA GLU A 184 -87.26 27.00 30.77
C GLU A 184 -88.68 26.76 30.23
N LEU A 185 -88.80 26.17 29.03
CA LEU A 185 -90.08 25.79 28.43
C LEU A 185 -90.82 24.76 29.28
N SER A 186 -90.10 23.82 29.89
CA SER A 186 -90.69 22.82 30.78
C SER A 186 -91.32 23.42 32.05
N LYS A 187 -90.94 24.63 32.48
CA LYS A 187 -91.45 25.28 33.70
C LYS A 187 -92.68 26.15 33.48
N ARG A 188 -93.01 26.52 32.23
CA ARG A 188 -94.14 27.41 31.91
C ARG A 188 -95.50 26.71 31.77
N HIS A 189 -95.56 25.38 31.89
CA HIS A 189 -96.80 24.59 31.77
C HIS A 189 -97.15 23.84 33.06
N ALA A 190 -97.40 24.58 34.14
CA ALA A 190 -98.18 24.15 35.31
C ALA A 190 -98.44 25.40 36.16
N PRO A 191 -99.65 25.76 36.63
CA PRO A 191 -100.99 25.16 36.48
C PRO A 191 -102.12 26.21 36.19
N ALA A 192 -103.34 25.83 35.78
CA ALA A 192 -104.56 26.62 35.99
C ALA A 192 -105.87 25.81 35.79
N GLN A 193 -106.89 26.17 36.58
CA GLN A 193 -108.10 25.43 36.94
C GLN A 193 -109.34 25.57 36.02
N GLU A 194 -110.22 24.56 36.16
CA GLU A 194 -111.71 24.54 36.27
C GLU A 194 -112.61 25.63 35.64
N ALA A 195 -113.50 25.22 34.71
CA ALA A 195 -114.95 25.52 34.64
C ALA A 195 -115.65 24.73 33.48
N GLY A 196 -116.97 24.47 33.58
CA GLY A 196 -117.85 24.07 32.47
C GLY A 196 -118.31 22.60 32.46
N ILE A 197 -119.48 22.28 33.05
CA ILE A 197 -119.98 20.90 33.30
C ILE A 197 -120.71 20.24 32.11
N GLU A 198 -121.15 20.97 31.09
CA GLU A 198 -121.66 20.35 29.84
C GLU A 198 -120.54 20.13 28.81
N GLU A 199 -119.46 20.91 28.95
CA GLU A 199 -118.14 20.63 28.41
C GLU A 199 -117.48 19.45 29.15
N LYS A 200 -117.94 19.04 30.34
CA LYS A 200 -117.36 17.90 31.09
C LYS A 200 -117.71 16.54 30.50
N GLU A 201 -118.80 16.40 29.74
CA GLU A 201 -119.14 15.13 29.08
C GLU A 201 -118.41 14.98 27.74
N GLU A 202 -118.29 16.06 26.96
CA GLU A 202 -117.33 16.17 25.86
C GLU A 202 -115.89 16.03 26.37
N LYS A 203 -115.51 16.65 27.51
CA LYS A 203 -114.22 16.45 28.17
C LYS A 203 -114.09 15.05 28.75
N PHE A 204 -115.15 14.34 29.13
CA PHE A 204 -115.05 12.96 29.62
C PHE A 204 -114.89 11.98 28.45
N LYS A 205 -115.54 12.24 27.31
CA LYS A 205 -115.26 11.56 26.04
C LYS A 205 -113.85 11.87 25.52
N ALA A 206 -113.42 13.13 25.60
CA ALA A 206 -112.07 13.55 25.27
C ALA A 206 -111.06 12.94 26.25
N MET A 207 -111.37 12.88 27.55
CA MET A 207 -110.52 12.26 28.58
C MET A 207 -110.47 10.75 28.42
N LYS A 208 -111.54 10.08 27.97
CA LYS A 208 -111.50 8.66 27.55
C LYS A 208 -110.64 8.45 26.32
N LYS A 209 -110.73 9.35 25.33
CA LYS A 209 -109.89 9.32 24.13
C LYS A 209 -108.43 9.59 24.47
N GLU A 210 -108.15 10.59 25.31
CA GLU A 210 -106.83 10.89 25.86
C GLU A 210 -106.30 9.74 26.71
N LEU A 211 -107.16 9.03 27.44
CA LEU A 211 -106.76 7.86 28.22
C LEU A 211 -106.38 6.68 27.31
N GLU A 212 -107.08 6.46 26.21
CA GLU A 212 -106.64 5.48 25.20
C GLU A 212 -105.39 5.93 24.45
N GLU A 213 -105.27 7.20 24.08
CA GLU A 213 -104.01 7.76 23.55
C GLU A 213 -102.87 7.64 24.56
N PHE A 214 -103.15 7.79 25.87
CA PHE A 214 -102.16 7.62 26.93
C PHE A 214 -101.75 6.16 27.09
N LYS A 215 -102.68 5.21 26.94
CA LYS A 215 -102.38 3.78 26.92
C LYS A 215 -101.55 3.39 25.68
N GLU A 216 -101.84 3.96 24.52
CA GLU A 216 -101.00 3.80 23.32
C GLU A 216 -99.61 4.44 23.50
N LYS A 217 -99.55 5.62 24.12
CA LYS A 217 -98.28 6.27 24.52
C LYS A 217 -97.50 5.41 25.52
N GLN A 218 -98.16 4.76 26.48
CA GLN A 218 -97.49 3.82 27.37
C GLN A 218 -96.98 2.57 26.65
N LYS A 219 -97.72 2.04 25.67
CA LYS A 219 -97.26 0.92 24.84
C LYS A 219 -96.03 1.31 24.01
N THR A 220 -96.02 2.52 23.44
CA THR A 220 -94.87 3.03 22.68
C THR A 220 -93.67 3.31 23.58
N ILE A 221 -93.88 3.86 24.79
CA ILE A 221 -92.83 4.02 25.81
C ILE A 221 -92.22 2.68 26.19
N LYS A 222 -93.04 1.66 26.50
CA LYS A 222 -92.54 0.30 26.82
C LYS A 222 -91.75 -0.31 25.68
N LYS A 223 -92.20 -0.11 24.44
CA LYS A 223 -91.48 -0.56 23.23
C LYS A 223 -90.13 0.17 23.08
N ASN A 224 -90.09 1.47 23.34
CA ASN A 224 -88.87 2.28 23.30
C ASN A 224 -87.90 1.91 24.43
N GLU A 225 -88.38 1.61 25.63
CA GLU A 225 -87.55 1.09 26.72
C GLU A 225 -86.91 -0.25 26.35
N GLU A 226 -87.64 -1.12 25.65
CA GLU A 226 -87.10 -2.39 25.19
C GLU A 226 -86.03 -2.20 24.11
N ILE A 227 -86.20 -1.23 23.21
CA ILE A 227 -85.20 -0.83 22.20
C ILE A 227 -83.95 -0.28 22.90
N LEU A 228 -84.11 0.64 23.85
CA LEU A 228 -83.02 1.22 24.65
C LEU A 228 -82.24 0.14 25.43
N LYS A 229 -82.93 -0.85 26.02
CA LYS A 229 -82.26 -1.99 26.67
C LYS A 229 -81.44 -2.82 25.69
N LYS A 230 -81.94 -3.06 24.47
CA LYS A 230 -81.20 -3.77 23.42
C LYS A 230 -79.98 -2.97 22.94
N GLU A 231 -80.13 -1.66 22.76
CA GLU A 231 -79.03 -0.76 22.38
C GLU A 231 -77.95 -0.65 23.47
N ALA A 232 -78.34 -0.52 24.74
CA ALA A 232 -77.41 -0.52 25.86
C ALA A 232 -76.62 -1.85 25.95
N GLY A 233 -77.29 -2.99 25.71
CA GLY A 233 -76.62 -4.28 25.63
C GLY A 233 -75.62 -4.40 24.47
N LEU A 234 -75.92 -3.79 23.32
CA LEU A 234 -74.98 -3.71 22.19
C LEU A 234 -73.79 -2.78 22.50
N PHE A 235 -74.02 -1.68 23.22
CA PHE A 235 -72.99 -0.75 23.64
C PHE A 235 -72.00 -1.42 24.61
N LEU A 236 -72.50 -2.09 25.64
CA LEU A 236 -71.69 -2.86 26.60
C LEU A 236 -70.84 -3.94 25.90
N LYS A 237 -71.39 -4.64 24.89
CA LYS A 237 -70.62 -5.60 24.09
C LYS A 237 -69.51 -4.95 23.27
N LYS A 238 -69.74 -3.75 22.72
CA LYS A 238 -68.71 -2.99 22.00
C LYS A 238 -67.62 -2.50 22.95
N GLU A 239 -68.00 -2.00 24.12
CA GLU A 239 -67.08 -1.52 25.16
C GLU A 239 -66.17 -2.64 25.66
N LYS A 240 -66.72 -3.83 25.93
CA LYS A 240 -65.93 -5.02 26.28
C LYS A 240 -64.91 -5.38 25.19
N LYS A 241 -65.31 -5.36 23.91
CA LYS A 241 -64.38 -5.60 22.78
C LYS A 241 -63.29 -4.53 22.66
N ILE A 242 -63.59 -3.28 23.03
CA ILE A 242 -62.59 -2.20 23.05
C ILE A 242 -61.60 -2.44 24.19
N ALA A 243 -62.07 -2.82 25.37
CA ALA A 243 -61.21 -3.16 26.50
C ALA A 243 -60.25 -4.33 26.18
N GLU A 244 -60.76 -5.41 25.59
CA GLU A 244 -59.94 -6.55 25.14
C GLU A 244 -58.88 -6.14 24.10
N LYS A 245 -59.22 -5.24 23.18
CA LYS A 245 -58.26 -4.69 22.20
C LYS A 245 -57.18 -3.83 22.86
N ASN A 246 -57.54 -3.03 23.86
CA ASN A 246 -56.60 -2.19 24.57
C ASN A 246 -55.62 -3.04 25.40
N GLU A 247 -56.11 -4.07 26.08
CA GLU A 247 -55.25 -5.02 26.80
C GLU A 247 -54.27 -5.74 25.88
N PHE A 248 -54.72 -6.16 24.69
CA PHE A 248 -53.86 -6.72 23.66
C PHE A 248 -52.77 -5.73 23.19
N LEU A 249 -53.14 -4.45 23.02
CA LEU A 249 -52.21 -3.41 22.62
C LEU A 249 -51.14 -3.15 23.69
N GLU A 250 -51.51 -3.15 24.97
CA GLU A 250 -50.56 -3.01 26.07
C GLU A 250 -49.56 -4.16 26.14
N ARG A 251 -50.00 -5.40 25.90
CA ARG A 251 -49.10 -6.56 25.80
C ARG A 251 -48.08 -6.38 24.67
N LEU A 252 -48.53 -5.99 23.48
CA LEU A 252 -47.65 -5.70 22.35
C LEU A 252 -46.66 -4.57 22.64
N ILE A 253 -47.07 -3.52 23.36
CA ILE A 253 -46.17 -2.43 23.76
C ILE A 253 -45.08 -2.95 24.69
N ASN A 254 -45.43 -3.80 25.65
CA ASN A 254 -44.47 -4.37 26.59
C ASN A 254 -43.50 -5.35 25.92
N GLU A 255 -43.99 -6.23 25.03
CA GLU A 255 -43.13 -7.11 24.23
C GLU A 255 -42.14 -6.29 23.37
N ASN A 256 -42.60 -5.22 22.73
CA ASN A 256 -41.71 -4.34 21.95
C ASN A 256 -40.66 -3.63 22.82
N LYS A 257 -41.01 -3.26 24.05
CA LYS A 257 -40.05 -2.68 25.01
C LYS A 257 -38.97 -3.71 25.39
N GLU A 258 -39.36 -4.96 25.63
CA GLU A 258 -38.44 -6.04 25.95
C GLU A 258 -37.51 -6.37 24.77
N ILE A 259 -38.05 -6.51 23.56
CA ILE A 259 -37.27 -6.71 22.32
C ILE A 259 -36.27 -5.57 22.14
N LYS A 260 -36.69 -4.31 22.34
CA LYS A 260 -35.79 -3.16 22.25
C LYS A 260 -34.68 -3.19 23.30
N GLY A 261 -34.98 -3.63 24.53
CA GLY A 261 -34.00 -3.83 25.59
C GLY A 261 -32.94 -4.88 25.23
N ASN A 262 -33.39 -6.01 24.66
CA ASN A 262 -32.51 -7.09 24.19
C ASN A 262 -31.63 -6.66 23.00
N LEU A 263 -32.19 -5.90 22.05
CA LEU A 263 -31.41 -5.35 20.94
C LEU A 263 -30.33 -4.37 21.42
N LEU A 264 -30.65 -3.53 22.40
CA LEU A 264 -29.68 -2.59 23.00
C LEU A 264 -28.56 -3.31 23.76
N SER A 265 -28.83 -4.45 24.41
CA SER A 265 -27.79 -5.23 25.10
C SER A 265 -26.90 -5.97 24.10
N GLU A 266 -27.47 -6.48 23.01
CA GLU A 266 -26.71 -7.10 21.91
C GLU A 266 -25.82 -6.09 21.19
N GLU A 267 -26.32 -4.87 20.93
CA GLU A 267 -25.54 -3.78 20.32
C GLU A 267 -24.32 -3.41 21.17
N LYS A 268 -24.47 -3.37 22.51
CA LYS A 268 -23.34 -3.13 23.43
C LYS A 268 -22.32 -4.28 23.40
N LEU A 269 -22.77 -5.52 23.30
CA LEU A 269 -21.88 -6.68 23.17
C LEU A 269 -21.12 -6.66 21.84
N LEU A 270 -21.77 -6.26 20.75
CA LEU A 270 -21.15 -6.11 19.44
C LEU A 270 -20.11 -4.98 19.44
N ALA A 271 -20.42 -3.82 20.02
CA ALA A 271 -19.47 -2.71 20.16
C ALA A 271 -18.19 -3.14 20.91
N GLY A 272 -18.34 -3.92 21.99
CA GLY A 272 -17.19 -4.47 22.71
C GLY A 272 -16.33 -5.43 21.87
N LYS A 273 -16.94 -6.24 21.01
CA LYS A 273 -16.22 -7.13 20.08
C LYS A 273 -15.50 -6.34 18.99
N GLU A 274 -16.10 -5.28 18.46
CA GLU A 274 -15.48 -4.41 17.46
C GLU A 274 -14.24 -3.70 18.03
N ASP A 275 -14.31 -3.17 19.25
CA ASP A 275 -13.16 -2.53 19.91
C ASP A 275 -12.03 -3.52 20.19
N ALA A 276 -12.37 -4.76 20.57
CA ALA A 276 -11.38 -5.83 20.72
C ALA A 276 -10.73 -6.20 19.37
N SER A 277 -11.52 -6.22 18.29
CA SER A 277 -11.01 -6.47 16.93
C SER A 277 -10.07 -5.35 16.46
N ARG A 278 -10.46 -4.08 16.65
CA ARG A 278 -9.62 -2.90 16.34
C ARG A 278 -8.30 -2.90 17.11
N LYS A 279 -8.31 -3.29 18.39
CA LYS A 279 -7.08 -3.43 19.18
C LYS A 279 -6.14 -4.50 18.61
N LYS A 280 -6.68 -5.66 18.20
CA LYS A 280 -5.89 -6.72 17.55
C LYS A 280 -5.31 -6.26 16.21
N GLU A 281 -6.10 -5.56 15.40
CA GLU A 281 -5.66 -5.00 14.13
C GLU A 281 -4.51 -3.99 14.30
N GLN A 282 -4.61 -3.09 15.29
CA GLN A 282 -3.52 -2.15 15.62
C GLN A 282 -2.26 -2.88 16.11
N GLU A 283 -2.40 -3.98 16.86
CA GLU A 283 -1.26 -4.79 17.29
C GLU A 283 -0.58 -5.49 16.10
N LEU A 284 -1.36 -6.02 15.15
CA LEU A 284 -0.86 -6.60 13.92
C LEU A 284 -0.11 -5.56 13.07
N LEU A 285 -0.65 -4.36 12.92
CA LEU A 285 0.00 -3.27 12.18
C LEU A 285 1.35 -2.87 12.81
N LYS A 286 1.43 -2.83 14.15
CA LYS A 286 2.69 -2.60 14.87
C LYS A 286 3.71 -3.71 14.60
N LYS A 287 3.27 -4.97 14.57
CA LYS A 287 4.12 -6.13 14.24
C LYS A 287 4.62 -6.06 12.80
N GLU A 288 3.77 -5.68 11.85
CA GLU A 288 4.12 -5.51 10.44
C GLU A 288 5.17 -4.42 10.22
N ILE A 289 4.98 -3.23 10.82
CA ILE A 289 5.97 -2.14 10.76
C ILE A 289 7.32 -2.58 11.34
N SER A 290 7.31 -3.33 12.45
CA SER A 290 8.53 -3.89 13.06
C SER A 290 9.24 -4.87 12.13
N LEU A 291 8.46 -5.74 11.47
CA LEU A 291 8.97 -6.72 10.51
C LEU A 291 9.58 -6.04 9.28
N GLU A 292 8.95 -4.99 8.77
CA GLU A 292 9.43 -4.21 7.63
C GLU A 292 10.76 -3.49 7.94
N ARG A 293 10.89 -2.94 9.16
CA ARG A 293 12.18 -2.39 9.62
C ARG A 293 13.28 -3.46 9.69
N LYS A 294 12.95 -4.68 10.14
CA LYS A 294 13.90 -5.80 10.16
C LYS A 294 14.31 -6.23 8.75
N LYS A 295 13.38 -6.26 7.78
CA LYS A 295 13.67 -6.54 6.37
C LYS A 295 14.65 -5.52 5.78
N LYS A 296 14.40 -4.22 5.98
CA LYS A 296 15.31 -3.15 5.51
C LYS A 296 16.71 -3.26 6.11
N LYS A 297 16.82 -3.58 7.41
CA LYS A 297 18.11 -3.87 8.06
C LYS A 297 18.82 -5.07 7.44
N LEU A 298 18.08 -6.15 7.16
CA LEU A 298 18.64 -7.34 6.51
C LEU A 298 19.13 -7.04 5.10
N GLU A 299 18.39 -6.24 4.34
CA GLU A 299 18.78 -5.80 3.00
C GLU A 299 20.07 -4.95 3.03
N TYR A 300 20.15 -4.00 3.97
CA TYR A 300 21.38 -3.23 4.20
C TYR A 300 22.58 -4.14 4.51
N ILE A 301 22.44 -5.10 5.44
CA ILE A 301 23.50 -6.06 5.77
C ILE A 301 23.92 -6.89 4.53
N LYS A 302 22.97 -7.28 3.67
CA LYS A 302 23.29 -7.99 2.42
C LYS A 302 24.12 -7.12 1.47
N THR A 303 23.80 -5.83 1.37
CA THR A 303 24.59 -4.91 0.53
C THR A 303 26.00 -4.73 1.07
N GLU A 304 26.18 -4.56 2.38
CA GLU A 304 27.50 -4.50 3.00
C GLU A 304 28.29 -5.81 2.78
N LEU A 305 27.65 -6.96 2.97
CA LEU A 305 28.29 -8.26 2.74
C LEU A 305 28.79 -8.42 1.29
N ASN A 306 28.03 -7.92 0.31
CA ASN A 306 28.45 -7.94 -1.09
C ASN A 306 29.66 -7.02 -1.33
N GLN A 307 29.68 -5.82 -0.73
CA GLN A 307 30.84 -4.93 -0.80
C GLN A 307 32.09 -5.57 -0.16
N PHE A 308 31.94 -6.27 0.97
CA PHE A 308 33.05 -7.00 1.60
C PHE A 308 33.58 -8.12 0.71
N LYS A 309 32.69 -8.85 0.01
CA LYS A 309 33.11 -9.89 -0.96
C LYS A 309 33.89 -9.33 -2.13
N GLU A 310 33.49 -8.18 -2.68
CA GLU A 310 34.26 -7.54 -3.75
C GLU A 310 35.63 -7.07 -3.26
N LYS A 311 35.70 -6.47 -2.06
CA LYS A 311 37.00 -6.12 -1.43
C LYS A 311 37.89 -7.35 -1.22
N GLN A 312 37.32 -8.49 -0.83
CA GLN A 312 38.08 -9.73 -0.69
C GLN A 312 38.67 -10.21 -2.03
N LYS A 313 37.90 -10.12 -3.12
CA LYS A 313 38.42 -10.45 -4.47
C LYS A 313 39.58 -9.55 -4.88
N ASP A 314 39.49 -8.25 -4.59
CA ASP A 314 40.58 -7.30 -4.87
C ASP A 314 41.83 -7.63 -4.06
N ILE A 315 41.67 -7.99 -2.78
CA ILE A 315 42.77 -8.44 -1.92
C ILE A 315 43.42 -9.71 -2.49
N GLU A 316 42.63 -10.69 -2.92
CA GLU A 316 43.14 -11.93 -3.52
C GLU A 316 43.91 -11.66 -4.82
N LYS A 317 43.38 -10.80 -5.69
CA LYS A 317 44.07 -10.38 -6.92
C LYS A 317 45.40 -9.69 -6.63
N ASN A 318 45.43 -8.79 -5.64
CA ASN A 318 46.67 -8.13 -5.21
C ASN A 318 47.68 -9.11 -4.61
N LYS A 319 47.21 -10.09 -3.83
CA LYS A 319 48.04 -11.18 -3.29
C LYS A 319 48.66 -12.02 -4.41
N GLU A 320 47.91 -12.32 -5.47
CA GLU A 320 48.43 -13.03 -6.64
C GLU A 320 49.52 -12.22 -7.37
N ILE A 321 49.29 -10.92 -7.59
CA ILE A 321 50.27 -10.01 -8.19
C ILE A 321 51.56 -9.95 -7.36
N LEU A 322 51.45 -9.80 -6.04
CA LEU A 322 52.60 -9.78 -5.13
C LEU A 322 53.37 -11.11 -5.14
N THR A 323 52.64 -12.24 -5.13
CA THR A 323 53.23 -13.57 -5.24
C THR A 323 53.98 -13.74 -6.58
N GLY A 324 53.41 -13.23 -7.67
CA GLY A 324 54.07 -13.18 -8.98
C GLY A 324 55.36 -12.36 -8.96
N LYS A 325 55.34 -11.16 -8.37
CA LYS A 325 56.54 -10.32 -8.20
C LYS A 325 57.61 -11.01 -7.36
N ALA A 326 57.24 -11.62 -6.23
CA ALA A 326 58.17 -12.35 -5.36
C ALA A 326 58.87 -13.50 -6.11
N ARG A 327 58.13 -14.26 -6.93
CA ARG A 327 58.72 -15.31 -7.79
C ARG A 327 59.72 -14.74 -8.81
N LEU A 328 59.44 -13.57 -9.39
CA LEU A 328 60.37 -12.91 -10.31
C LEU A 328 61.64 -12.42 -9.60
N PHE A 329 61.52 -11.90 -8.38
CA PHE A 329 62.68 -11.52 -7.56
C PHE A 329 63.54 -12.73 -7.22
N LEU A 330 62.95 -13.84 -6.77
CA LEU A 330 63.69 -15.06 -6.48
C LEU A 330 64.44 -15.61 -7.71
N LYS A 331 63.84 -15.56 -8.90
CA LYS A 331 64.54 -15.92 -10.15
C LYS A 331 65.70 -14.99 -10.49
N LYS A 332 65.60 -13.69 -10.17
CA LYS A 332 66.70 -12.74 -10.37
C LYS A 332 67.84 -13.03 -9.40
N GLU A 333 67.53 -13.30 -8.14
CA GLU A 333 68.49 -13.68 -7.11
C GLU A 333 69.27 -14.95 -7.51
N GLN A 334 68.57 -16.01 -7.95
CA GLN A 334 69.20 -17.22 -8.48
C GLN A 334 70.17 -16.94 -9.64
N ARG A 335 69.80 -16.05 -10.58
CA ARG A 335 70.68 -15.65 -11.69
C ARG A 335 71.90 -14.85 -11.22
N ILE A 336 71.76 -14.04 -10.16
CA ILE A 336 72.88 -13.33 -9.56
C ILE A 336 73.84 -14.34 -8.94
N ASP A 337 73.34 -15.33 -8.21
CA ASP A 337 74.17 -16.38 -7.61
C ASP A 337 74.91 -17.21 -8.68
N GLU A 338 74.25 -17.55 -9.78
CA GLU A 338 74.87 -18.22 -10.93
C GLU A 338 76.00 -17.37 -11.55
N LYS A 339 75.75 -16.07 -11.76
CA LYS A 339 76.77 -15.15 -12.28
C LYS A 339 77.94 -14.99 -11.31
N SER A 340 77.68 -14.91 -10.01
CA SER A 340 78.72 -14.83 -8.97
C SER A 340 79.59 -16.08 -8.96
N LYS A 341 79.01 -17.28 -9.14
CA LYS A 341 79.76 -18.53 -9.30
C LYS A 341 80.64 -18.52 -10.54
N LEU A 342 80.09 -18.10 -11.69
CA LEU A 342 80.86 -17.97 -12.93
C LEU A 342 82.01 -16.97 -12.80
N LEU A 343 81.76 -15.83 -12.15
CA LEU A 343 82.77 -14.81 -11.90
C LEU A 343 83.90 -15.35 -11.02
N LYS A 344 83.57 -16.10 -9.97
CA LYS A 344 84.56 -16.75 -9.12
C LYS A 344 85.43 -17.73 -9.91
N ASN A 345 84.83 -18.58 -10.74
CA ASN A 345 85.58 -19.50 -11.60
C ASN A 345 86.52 -18.76 -12.56
N LEU A 346 86.08 -17.64 -13.16
CA LEU A 346 86.91 -16.82 -14.04
C LEU A 346 88.07 -16.16 -13.30
N ILE A 347 87.88 -15.75 -12.04
CA ILE A 347 88.95 -15.22 -11.19
C ILE A 347 90.00 -16.32 -10.95
N ASP A 348 89.56 -17.51 -10.52
CA ASP A 348 90.45 -18.65 -10.26
C ASP A 348 91.21 -19.08 -11.53
N GLU A 349 90.59 -19.05 -12.71
CA GLU A 349 91.24 -19.31 -14.00
C GLU A 349 92.28 -18.25 -14.35
N ASN A 350 91.96 -16.97 -14.16
CA ASN A 350 92.89 -15.87 -14.41
C ASN A 350 94.10 -15.91 -13.48
N GLU A 351 93.92 -16.30 -12.21
CA GLU A 351 95.01 -16.52 -11.27
C GLU A 351 95.95 -17.64 -11.74
N LYS A 352 95.40 -18.78 -12.18
CA LYS A 352 96.21 -19.86 -12.78
C LYS A 352 96.96 -19.41 -14.03
N ILE A 353 96.34 -18.63 -14.91
CA ILE A 353 97.02 -18.09 -16.09
C ILE A 353 98.16 -17.18 -15.66
N LYS A 354 97.96 -16.32 -14.66
CA LYS A 354 98.98 -15.43 -14.11
C LYS A 354 100.16 -16.20 -13.51
N GLU A 355 99.90 -17.24 -12.72
CA GLU A 355 100.94 -18.12 -12.17
C GLU A 355 101.73 -18.83 -13.28
N ASN A 356 101.05 -19.33 -14.31
CA ASN A 356 101.69 -19.93 -15.48
C ASN A 356 102.57 -18.94 -16.24
N LEU A 357 102.13 -17.69 -16.40
CA LEU A 357 102.93 -16.64 -17.04
C LEU A 357 104.16 -16.28 -16.20
N LEU A 358 104.02 -16.10 -14.89
CA LEU A 358 105.13 -15.86 -13.97
C LEU A 358 106.16 -16.99 -13.98
N SER A 359 105.70 -18.24 -14.07
CA SER A 359 106.58 -19.41 -14.21
C SER A 359 107.36 -19.41 -15.53
N LYS A 360 106.69 -19.07 -16.65
CA LYS A 360 107.35 -18.91 -17.95
C LYS A 360 108.36 -17.78 -17.94
N GLU A 361 108.02 -16.63 -17.35
CA GLU A 361 108.91 -15.48 -17.21
C GLU A 361 110.18 -15.86 -16.44
N LYS A 362 110.05 -16.57 -15.31
CA LYS A 362 111.20 -17.12 -14.58
C LYS A 362 112.07 -18.04 -15.46
N SER A 363 111.46 -18.96 -16.20
CA SER A 363 112.19 -19.85 -17.10
C SER A 363 112.91 -19.12 -18.24
N LEU A 364 112.35 -18.01 -18.72
CA LEU A 364 112.98 -17.16 -19.73
C LEU A 364 114.19 -16.42 -19.15
N VAL A 365 114.08 -15.91 -17.93
CA VAL A 365 115.21 -15.29 -17.21
C VAL A 365 116.32 -16.33 -16.97
N ASP A 366 115.98 -17.55 -16.58
CA ASP A 366 116.97 -18.63 -16.43
C ASP A 366 117.66 -18.96 -17.76
N LEU A 367 116.91 -18.99 -18.86
CA LEU A 367 117.46 -19.21 -20.20
C LEU A 367 118.35 -18.05 -20.65
N GLU A 368 117.95 -16.81 -20.40
CA GLU A 368 118.72 -15.59 -20.69
C GLU A 368 120.05 -15.60 -19.92
N ASN A 369 120.01 -15.95 -18.63
CA ASN A 369 121.22 -16.17 -17.82
C ASN A 369 122.11 -17.28 -18.40
N MET A 370 121.52 -18.40 -18.85
CA MET A 370 122.29 -19.47 -19.51
C MET A 370 122.91 -19.03 -20.84
N LEU A 371 122.19 -18.23 -21.64
CA LEU A 371 122.71 -17.65 -22.89
C LEU A 371 123.85 -16.68 -22.59
N MET A 372 123.71 -15.81 -21.60
CA MET A 372 124.78 -14.91 -21.17
C MET A 372 126.04 -15.69 -20.73
N ILE A 373 125.89 -16.76 -19.95
CA ILE A 373 127.00 -17.65 -19.58
C ILE A 373 127.61 -18.30 -20.83
N ARG A 374 126.78 -18.71 -21.79
CA ARG A 374 127.24 -19.32 -23.04
C ARG A 374 127.98 -18.31 -23.92
N GLU A 375 127.52 -17.07 -24.01
CA GLU A 375 128.17 -15.98 -24.72
C GLU A 375 129.50 -15.62 -24.08
N GLN A 376 129.59 -15.55 -22.75
CA GLN A 376 130.87 -15.39 -22.05
C GLN A 376 131.82 -16.56 -22.33
N LYS A 377 131.31 -17.80 -22.36
CA LYS A 377 132.09 -18.98 -22.73
C LYS A 377 132.51 -18.94 -24.19
N LEU A 378 131.64 -18.51 -25.11
CA LEU A 378 131.94 -18.37 -26.53
C LEU A 378 132.94 -17.26 -26.77
N SER A 379 132.83 -16.10 -26.12
CA SER A 379 133.84 -15.05 -26.14
C SER A 379 135.19 -15.58 -25.63
N LYS A 380 135.21 -16.36 -24.54
CA LYS A 380 136.42 -17.08 -24.11
C LYS A 380 136.89 -18.13 -25.13
N LYS A 381 135.96 -18.77 -25.83
CA LYS A 381 136.26 -19.80 -26.83
C LYS A 381 136.72 -19.19 -28.15
N GLU A 382 136.25 -17.99 -28.49
CA GLU A 382 136.66 -17.12 -29.59
C GLU A 382 138.02 -16.55 -29.28
N SER A 383 138.34 -16.14 -28.04
CA SER A 383 139.74 -15.85 -27.69
C SER A 383 140.64 -17.10 -27.76
N LEU A 384 140.11 -18.29 -27.45
CA LEU A 384 140.80 -19.58 -27.62
C LEU A 384 140.78 -20.11 -29.07
N LEU A 385 139.93 -19.56 -29.95
CA LEU A 385 139.80 -19.91 -31.37
C LEU A 385 140.57 -18.89 -32.21
N GLU A 386 140.73 -17.64 -31.81
CA GLU A 386 141.82 -16.76 -32.28
C GLU A 386 143.18 -17.40 -31.96
N GLU A 387 143.28 -18.17 -30.87
CA GLU A 387 144.45 -19.00 -30.54
C GLU A 387 144.50 -20.36 -31.28
N LYS A 388 143.41 -20.83 -31.91
CA LYS A 388 143.31 -22.16 -32.56
C LYS A 388 142.91 -22.18 -34.03
N GLU A 389 142.49 -21.06 -34.61
CA GLU A 389 142.29 -20.82 -36.05
C GLU A 389 143.60 -20.51 -36.78
N GLU A 390 144.74 -20.75 -36.13
CA GLU A 390 145.96 -21.21 -36.80
C GLU A 390 145.87 -22.66 -37.34
N LYS A 391 144.82 -23.46 -37.06
CA LYS A 391 144.76 -24.89 -37.48
C LYS A 391 143.36 -25.42 -37.91
N LYS A 392 143.00 -25.10 -39.16
CA LYS A 392 142.36 -25.92 -40.23
C LYS A 392 141.03 -26.73 -40.01
N ILE A 393 139.96 -26.25 -40.68
CA ILE A 393 139.16 -26.80 -41.83
C ILE A 393 138.41 -28.17 -41.76
N GLN A 394 137.11 -28.13 -42.19
CA GLN A 394 136.28 -29.04 -43.06
C GLN A 394 134.94 -29.69 -42.53
N ALA A 395 133.89 -29.62 -43.38
CA ALA A 395 132.42 -29.91 -43.26
C ALA A 395 132.01 -31.44 -43.33
N PRO A 396 130.78 -31.96 -43.69
CA PRO A 396 129.40 -31.42 -43.95
C PRO A 396 128.13 -32.28 -43.53
N LYS A 397 126.90 -31.72 -43.73
CA LYS A 397 125.57 -32.28 -44.22
C LYS A 397 124.75 -33.43 -43.52
N LYS A 398 123.41 -33.20 -43.28
CA LYS A 398 122.16 -33.90 -43.79
C LYS A 398 120.91 -34.10 -42.84
N THR A 399 119.76 -33.50 -43.25
CA THR A 399 118.32 -33.98 -43.43
C THR A 399 117.39 -34.72 -42.40
N ARG A 400 116.07 -34.32 -42.47
CA ARG A 400 114.75 -35.05 -42.31
C ARG A 400 114.27 -35.37 -40.86
N GLN A 401 112.99 -35.45 -40.42
CA GLN A 401 111.60 -35.66 -40.92
C GLN A 401 110.61 -35.33 -39.73
N ALA A 402 109.47 -34.63 -39.86
CA ALA A 402 108.07 -35.08 -40.11
C ALA A 402 107.34 -35.94 -39.02
N VAL A 403 105.98 -35.88 -38.98
CA VAL A 403 104.95 -36.85 -38.44
C VAL A 403 104.32 -36.44 -37.06
N LYS A 404 103.02 -36.49 -36.69
CA LYS A 404 101.65 -36.86 -37.19
C LYS A 404 100.60 -36.27 -36.20
N LYS A 405 99.44 -35.75 -36.66
CA LYS A 405 98.06 -36.31 -36.65
C LYS A 405 97.48 -36.85 -35.34
N GLY A 406 96.25 -36.42 -34.99
CA GLY A 406 95.37 -37.11 -34.02
C GLY A 406 93.98 -36.48 -33.80
N THR A 407 93.05 -36.74 -34.72
CA THR A 407 91.59 -36.48 -34.67
C THR A 407 90.81 -37.48 -33.80
N LYS A 408 89.65 -37.08 -33.22
CA LYS A 408 88.40 -37.86 -32.99
C LYS A 408 87.43 -36.96 -32.19
N LYS A 409 86.24 -36.49 -32.64
CA LYS A 409 85.00 -37.12 -33.15
C LYS A 409 84.44 -38.20 -32.22
N GLU A 410 83.25 -37.95 -31.62
CA GLU A 410 82.09 -38.88 -31.50
C GLU A 410 80.90 -38.20 -30.78
N LYS A 411 79.76 -38.03 -31.48
CA LYS A 411 78.49 -38.83 -31.41
C LYS A 411 77.61 -38.51 -30.18
N THR A 412 76.54 -37.72 -30.34
CA THR A 412 75.14 -38.15 -30.64
C THR A 412 74.58 -39.22 -29.71
N LYS A 413 73.46 -38.93 -29.05
CA LYS A 413 72.31 -39.86 -28.95
C LYS A 413 71.03 -39.15 -28.48
N SER A 414 70.05 -39.20 -29.36
CA SER A 414 68.62 -39.09 -29.12
C SER A 414 68.10 -40.23 -28.25
N ILE A 415 66.98 -40.03 -27.55
CA ILE A 415 65.87 -40.99 -27.43
C ILE A 415 64.60 -40.18 -27.07
N LYS A 416 63.58 -40.29 -27.93
CA LYS A 416 62.17 -39.98 -27.66
C LYS A 416 61.48 -41.32 -27.46
N ASP A 417 60.71 -41.48 -26.40
CA ASP A 417 59.76 -42.57 -26.29
C ASP A 417 58.38 -42.10 -25.82
N VAL A 418 57.39 -42.63 -26.52
CA VAL A 418 55.98 -42.26 -26.58
C VAL A 418 55.18 -43.24 -25.70
N LYS A 419 54.40 -42.73 -24.75
CA LYS A 419 53.39 -43.51 -24.01
C LYS A 419 51.98 -43.17 -24.50
N LYS A 420 51.33 -44.13 -25.17
CA LYS A 420 49.91 -44.11 -25.56
C LYS A 420 49.04 -44.54 -24.36
N LYS A 421 48.11 -43.69 -23.93
CA LYS A 421 47.13 -43.96 -22.85
C LYS A 421 45.74 -44.03 -23.49
N LYS A 422 45.06 -45.17 -23.38
CA LYS A 422 43.66 -45.36 -23.82
C LYS A 422 42.73 -44.54 -22.92
N SER A 423 42.10 -43.50 -23.46
CA SER A 423 41.04 -42.73 -22.79
C SER A 423 39.68 -43.37 -23.05
N LYS A 424 38.94 -43.67 -21.97
CA LYS A 424 37.51 -44.01 -22.04
C LYS A 424 36.76 -42.79 -22.61
N GLU A 425 36.14 -42.99 -23.76
CA GLU A 425 35.35 -41.99 -24.45
C GLU A 425 34.04 -41.77 -23.66
N THR A 426 34.00 -40.72 -22.86
CA THR A 426 32.78 -40.27 -22.20
C THR A 426 31.97 -39.52 -23.25
N LYS A 427 30.74 -39.99 -23.53
CA LYS A 427 29.80 -39.29 -24.43
C LYS A 427 29.69 -37.85 -23.95
N LYS A 428 30.10 -36.90 -24.80
CA LYS A 428 29.93 -35.47 -24.54
C LYS A 428 28.43 -35.18 -24.50
N ILE A 429 27.99 -34.54 -23.44
CA ILE A 429 26.60 -34.15 -23.22
C ILE A 429 26.44 -32.77 -23.85
N GLY A 430 25.55 -32.67 -24.81
CA GLY A 430 25.29 -31.45 -25.56
C GLY A 430 24.24 -30.57 -24.90
N LYS A 431 24.10 -29.34 -25.42
CA LYS A 431 23.04 -28.40 -25.02
C LYS A 431 21.64 -29.02 -25.20
N ASP A 432 21.42 -29.74 -26.30
CA ASP A 432 20.12 -30.34 -26.64
C ASP A 432 19.69 -31.41 -25.64
N ASP A 433 20.64 -32.15 -25.07
CA ASP A 433 20.37 -33.13 -24.01
C ASP A 433 19.78 -32.42 -22.77
N VAL A 434 20.34 -31.27 -22.40
CA VAL A 434 19.89 -30.48 -21.25
C VAL A 434 18.52 -29.84 -21.53
N LEU A 435 18.28 -29.31 -22.73
CA LEU A 435 16.98 -28.78 -23.13
C LEU A 435 15.89 -29.87 -23.12
N SER A 436 16.22 -31.09 -23.55
CA SER A 436 15.28 -32.21 -23.49
C SER A 436 14.87 -32.55 -22.05
N MET A 437 15.79 -32.41 -21.10
CA MET A 437 15.51 -32.63 -19.67
C MET A 437 14.67 -31.50 -19.08
N ILE A 438 14.91 -30.24 -19.47
CA ILE A 438 14.09 -29.09 -19.04
C ILE A 438 12.62 -29.27 -19.48
N LYS A 439 12.40 -29.75 -20.71
CA LYS A 439 11.05 -30.04 -21.21
C LYS A 439 10.36 -31.12 -20.37
N LYS A 440 11.07 -32.21 -20.04
CA LYS A 440 10.54 -33.27 -19.16
C LYS A 440 10.17 -32.75 -17.77
N ILE A 441 10.93 -31.80 -17.22
CA ILE A 441 10.61 -31.20 -15.91
C ILE A 441 9.33 -30.37 -15.99
N SER A 442 9.12 -29.64 -17.08
CA SER A 442 7.86 -28.90 -17.30
C SER A 442 6.66 -29.85 -17.32
N ASP A 443 6.80 -31.03 -17.92
CA ASP A 443 5.76 -32.07 -17.90
C ASP A 443 5.48 -32.61 -16.49
N TYR A 444 6.50 -32.74 -15.62
CA TYR A 444 6.31 -33.13 -14.22
C TYR A 444 5.54 -32.06 -13.43
N VAL A 445 5.87 -30.78 -13.64
CA VAL A 445 5.17 -29.65 -13.00
C VAL A 445 3.71 -29.60 -13.44
N ALA A 446 3.44 -29.78 -14.74
CA ALA A 446 2.08 -29.79 -15.27
C ALA A 446 1.22 -30.97 -14.72
N LYS A 447 1.85 -32.10 -14.40
CA LYS A 447 1.21 -33.27 -13.78
C LYS A 447 1.07 -33.15 -12.25
N GLY A 448 1.59 -32.10 -11.64
CA GLY A 448 1.60 -31.92 -10.18
C GLY A 448 2.63 -32.76 -9.43
N ASP A 449 3.54 -33.47 -10.12
CA ASP A 449 4.60 -34.28 -9.51
C ASP A 449 5.82 -33.41 -9.18
N ILE A 450 5.70 -32.64 -8.10
CA ILE A 450 6.76 -31.71 -7.65
C ILE A 450 8.00 -32.45 -7.15
N ALA A 451 7.86 -33.67 -6.59
CA ALA A 451 8.99 -34.48 -6.15
C ALA A 451 9.82 -34.97 -7.35
N GLY A 452 9.15 -35.47 -8.40
CA GLY A 452 9.77 -35.83 -9.67
C GLY A 452 10.47 -34.65 -10.33
N ALA A 453 9.82 -33.47 -10.37
CA ALA A 453 10.40 -32.24 -10.91
C ALA A 453 11.67 -31.81 -10.17
N LYS A 454 11.69 -31.85 -8.83
CA LYS A 454 12.87 -31.50 -8.00
C LYS A 454 14.04 -32.46 -8.22
N ASN A 455 13.78 -33.77 -8.31
CA ASN A 455 14.83 -34.76 -8.57
C ASN A 455 15.43 -34.60 -9.98
N ALA A 456 14.58 -34.40 -11.00
CA ALA A 456 15.03 -34.17 -12.37
C ALA A 456 15.81 -32.85 -12.52
N LEU A 457 15.42 -31.78 -11.81
CA LEU A 457 16.16 -30.52 -11.77
C LEU A 457 17.59 -30.68 -11.20
N SER A 458 17.78 -31.55 -10.19
CA SER A 458 19.12 -31.84 -9.65
C SER A 458 20.03 -32.43 -10.73
N LYS A 459 19.52 -33.36 -11.53
CA LYS A 459 20.26 -33.96 -12.66
C LYS A 459 20.59 -32.92 -13.74
N VAL A 460 19.64 -32.02 -14.06
CA VAL A 460 19.88 -30.91 -15.00
C VAL A 460 21.03 -30.02 -14.53
N ARG A 461 21.13 -29.71 -13.22
CA ARG A 461 22.24 -28.91 -12.68
C ARG A 461 23.60 -29.62 -12.82
N GLU A 462 23.64 -30.93 -12.60
CA GLU A 462 24.87 -31.71 -12.81
C GLU A 462 25.34 -31.69 -14.27
N PHE A 463 24.41 -31.79 -15.22
CA PHE A 463 24.73 -31.72 -16.64
C PHE A 463 25.07 -30.31 -17.10
N TYR A 464 24.35 -29.30 -16.61
CA TYR A 464 24.64 -27.89 -16.83
C TYR A 464 26.09 -27.56 -16.47
N ASN A 465 26.59 -28.06 -15.33
CA ASN A 465 27.96 -27.82 -14.89
C ASN A 465 29.03 -28.39 -15.85
N LYS A 466 28.70 -29.42 -16.64
CA LYS A 466 29.59 -30.06 -17.62
C LYS A 466 29.59 -29.36 -18.99
N LEU A 467 28.66 -28.46 -19.26
CA LEU A 467 28.62 -27.70 -20.52
C LEU A 467 29.74 -26.67 -20.62
N ASN A 468 30.08 -26.30 -21.86
CA ASN A 468 30.98 -25.18 -22.14
C ASN A 468 30.31 -23.83 -21.74
N LYS A 469 31.10 -22.76 -21.69
CA LYS A 469 30.65 -21.44 -21.21
C LYS A 469 29.54 -20.84 -22.08
N GLN A 470 29.60 -21.02 -23.40
CA GLN A 470 28.63 -20.45 -24.34
C GLN A 470 27.26 -21.13 -24.22
N ASP A 471 27.25 -22.46 -24.14
CA ASP A 471 26.02 -23.23 -23.95
C ASP A 471 25.37 -22.93 -22.60
N LYS A 472 26.18 -22.80 -21.53
CA LYS A 472 25.72 -22.40 -20.19
C LYS A 472 24.95 -21.08 -20.22
N GLU A 473 25.53 -20.03 -20.79
CA GLU A 473 24.84 -18.72 -20.87
C GLU A 473 23.54 -18.81 -21.67
N SER A 474 23.50 -19.63 -22.73
CA SER A 474 22.32 -19.74 -23.57
C SER A 474 21.11 -20.43 -22.94
N ILE A 475 21.30 -21.27 -21.90
CA ILE A 475 20.21 -22.01 -21.21
C ILE A 475 20.02 -21.60 -19.75
N LYS A 476 20.80 -20.61 -19.27
CA LYS A 476 20.78 -20.13 -17.89
C LYS A 476 19.40 -19.61 -17.49
N TYR A 477 18.75 -18.85 -18.38
CA TYR A 477 17.43 -18.29 -18.12
C TYR A 477 16.34 -19.36 -18.09
N ASP A 478 16.42 -20.38 -18.95
CA ASP A 478 15.47 -21.50 -18.97
C ASP A 478 15.49 -22.25 -17.63
N ILE A 479 16.68 -22.49 -17.07
CA ILE A 479 16.83 -23.14 -15.75
C ILE A 479 16.26 -22.26 -14.63
N ILE A 480 16.51 -20.95 -14.65
CA ILE A 480 15.98 -20.01 -13.64
C ILE A 480 14.45 -19.93 -13.70
N SER A 481 13.88 -19.89 -14.91
CA SER A 481 12.42 -19.89 -15.11
C SER A 481 11.80 -21.14 -14.51
N LEU A 482 12.34 -22.32 -14.87
CA LEU A 482 11.88 -23.61 -14.38
C LEU A 482 11.98 -23.75 -12.84
N GLU A 483 13.05 -23.22 -12.24
CA GLU A 483 13.19 -23.16 -10.77
C GLU A 483 12.11 -22.32 -10.11
N THR A 484 11.67 -21.25 -10.77
CA THR A 484 10.60 -20.37 -10.29
C THR A 484 9.26 -21.07 -10.39
N ASP A 485 8.99 -21.75 -11.50
CA ASP A 485 7.77 -22.53 -11.71
C ASP A 485 7.61 -23.65 -10.67
N ILE A 486 8.67 -24.40 -10.39
CA ILE A 486 8.67 -25.45 -9.35
C ILE A 486 8.40 -24.86 -7.96
N LYS A 487 8.94 -23.67 -7.65
CA LYS A 487 8.70 -23.00 -6.37
C LYS A 487 7.26 -22.52 -6.24
N LEU A 488 6.71 -21.90 -7.28
CA LEU A 488 5.31 -21.46 -7.29
C LEU A 488 4.35 -22.65 -7.18
N ALA A 489 4.61 -23.72 -7.93
CA ALA A 489 3.81 -24.95 -7.83
C ALA A 489 3.94 -25.62 -6.45
N SER A 490 5.08 -25.52 -5.79
CA SER A 490 5.25 -25.99 -4.39
C SER A 490 4.49 -25.16 -3.36
N LEU A 491 4.09 -23.93 -3.68
CA LEU A 491 3.32 -23.05 -2.78
C LEU A 491 1.80 -23.23 -2.93
N ASN A 492 1.36 -23.76 -4.08
CA ASN A 492 -0.05 -24.00 -4.38
C ASN A 492 -0.55 -25.38 -3.91
N LEU A 493 0.37 -26.29 -3.55
CA LEU A 493 0.12 -27.57 -2.87
C LEU A 493 0.22 -27.38 -1.36
#